data_AF-A0AAV7PDR9-F1
#
_entry.id   AF-A0AAV7PDR9-F1
#
_cell.length_a   1.000
_cell.length_b   1.000
_cell.length_c   1.000
_cell.angle_alpha   90.00
_cell.angle_beta   90.00
_cell.angle_gamma   90.00
#
_symmetry.space_group_name_H-M   'P 1'
#
loop_
_entity.id
_entity.type
_entity.pdbx_description
1 polymer ?
#
loop_
_entity_poly.entity_id
_entity_poly.type
_entity_poly.pdbx_seq_one_letter_code
_entity_poly.pdbx_strand_id
1 'polypeptide(L)'
;MMAYGVGVVSRTVARRYKVASGDSQFLSQHPTPESLVVQASCSAQSAPGSFPATPSDRESKRMEQAAKKGFSSCSMAFKSVNATCVLGRYVHALMDTARAVVPRLPPDVQEQFDELLLDIQVAGKQIIQLGFDTADSAASAMATSVVTRRHV
;
A
#
# COMPACT_ATOMS: atom_id res chain seq x y z
N MET A 1 -2.21 22.51 14.58
CA MET A 1 -0.76 22.69 14.38
C MET A 1 -0.29 21.61 13.40
N MET A 2 -0.04 21.96 12.13
CA MET A 2 0.30 20.99 11.08
C MET A 2 1.76 20.59 11.17
N ALA A 3 2.05 19.34 11.56
CA ALA A 3 3.38 18.78 11.52
C ALA A 3 3.72 18.36 10.09
N TYR A 4 4.54 19.17 9.43
CA TYR A 4 5.09 18.91 8.10
C TYR A 4 6.15 17.79 8.19
N GLY A 5 5.77 16.57 7.81
CA GLY A 5 6.71 15.47 7.58
C GLY A 5 7.19 15.48 6.12
N VAL A 6 8.50 15.57 5.91
CA VAL A 6 9.16 15.46 4.60
C VAL A 6 8.84 14.09 3.99
N GLY A 7 7.85 14.05 3.11
CA GLY A 7 7.43 12.83 2.42
C GLY A 7 8.44 12.42 1.35
N VAL A 8 8.96 11.20 1.46
CA VAL A 8 9.71 10.51 0.37
C VAL A 8 8.84 10.29 -0.86
N VAL A 9 7.52 10.38 -0.69
CA VAL A 9 6.53 10.27 -1.76
C VAL A 9 6.25 11.65 -2.34
N SER A 10 6.44 11.80 -3.65
CA SER A 10 6.09 13.03 -4.37
C SER A 10 4.63 13.41 -4.12
N ARG A 11 4.37 14.69 -3.82
CA ARG A 11 3.01 15.25 -3.68
C ARG A 11 2.13 14.97 -4.89
N THR A 12 2.74 14.96 -6.07
CA THR A 12 2.06 14.63 -7.33
C THR A 12 1.55 13.19 -7.33
N VAL A 13 2.36 12.25 -6.82
CA VAL A 13 2.03 10.82 -6.75
C VAL A 13 0.96 10.59 -5.68
N ALA A 14 1.11 11.18 -4.48
CA ALA A 14 0.12 11.06 -3.41
C ALA A 14 -1.27 11.57 -3.84
N ARG A 15 -1.34 12.59 -4.71
CA ARG A 15 -2.61 13.13 -5.23
C ARG A 15 -3.31 12.20 -6.22
N ARG A 16 -2.57 11.30 -6.90
CA ARG A 16 -3.13 10.38 -7.91
C ARG A 16 -3.91 9.23 -7.28
N TYR A 17 -3.53 8.81 -6.06
CA TYR A 17 -4.08 7.63 -5.41
C TYR A 17 -4.80 8.01 -4.12
N LYS A 18 -5.82 8.87 -4.26
CA LYS A 18 -6.67 9.25 -3.13
C LYS A 18 -7.52 8.05 -2.72
N VAL A 19 -7.48 7.70 -1.45
CA VAL A 19 -8.37 6.71 -0.83
C VAL A 19 -9.33 7.47 0.07
N ALA A 20 -10.61 7.10 0.05
CA ALA A 20 -11.61 7.71 0.93
C ALA A 20 -11.19 7.54 2.39
N SER A 21 -11.31 8.61 3.18
CA SER A 21 -10.69 8.76 4.50
C SER A 21 -11.37 7.99 5.65
N GLY A 22 -12.12 6.92 5.36
CA GLY A 22 -12.70 6.05 6.37
C GLY A 22 -11.65 5.11 6.97
N ASP A 23 -11.83 3.81 6.76
CA ASP A 23 -10.94 2.77 7.30
C ASP A 23 -9.48 2.87 6.83
N SER A 24 -9.15 3.74 5.87
CA SER A 24 -7.78 3.94 5.36
C SER A 24 -7.01 5.06 6.07
N GLN A 25 -7.60 5.73 7.06
CA GLN A 25 -6.99 6.85 7.74
C GLN A 25 -5.67 6.47 8.44
N PHE A 26 -5.56 5.23 8.92
CA PHE A 26 -4.34 4.70 9.56
C PHE A 26 -3.14 4.65 8.60
N LEU A 27 -3.37 4.50 7.28
CA LEU A 27 -2.28 4.55 6.30
C LEU A 27 -1.72 5.97 6.17
N SER A 28 -2.51 6.99 6.48
CA SER A 28 -2.12 8.40 6.30
C SER A 28 -1.46 9.01 7.52
N GLN A 29 -1.44 8.29 8.64
CA GLN A 29 -0.86 8.75 9.89
C GLN A 29 0.21 7.76 10.35
N HIS A 30 1.36 8.27 10.79
CA HIS A 30 2.31 7.42 11.48
C HIS A 30 1.72 7.01 12.82
N PRO A 31 1.84 5.73 13.23
CA PRO A 31 1.46 5.34 14.58
C PRO A 31 2.25 6.19 15.57
N THR A 32 1.52 6.77 16.53
CA THR A 32 2.09 7.54 17.63
C THR A 32 2.95 6.61 18.49
N PRO A 33 4.06 7.10 19.09
CA PRO A 33 4.85 6.31 20.04
C PRO A 33 4.04 5.80 21.23
N GLU A 34 2.92 6.45 21.55
CA GLU A 34 2.01 6.08 22.64
C GLU A 34 0.87 5.14 22.21
N SER A 35 0.85 4.66 20.97
CA SER A 35 -0.22 3.75 20.54
C SER A 35 -0.18 2.46 21.36
N LEU A 36 -1.35 1.87 21.61
CA LEU A 36 -1.50 0.60 22.33
C LEU A 36 -0.65 -0.52 21.70
N VAL A 37 -0.44 -0.48 20.37
CA VAL A 37 0.43 -1.41 19.63
C VAL A 37 1.92 -1.17 19.91
N VAL A 38 2.31 0.08 20.17
CA VAL A 38 3.67 0.44 20.60
C VAL A 38 3.86 0.09 22.07
N GLN A 39 2.91 0.48 22.94
CA GLN A 39 2.94 0.19 24.37
C GLN A 39 2.92 -1.31 24.67
N ALA A 40 2.02 -2.10 24.05
CA ALA A 40 1.95 -3.56 24.23
C ALA A 40 3.20 -4.29 23.74
N SER A 41 3.89 -3.73 22.73
CA SER A 41 5.17 -4.27 22.27
C SER A 41 6.36 -3.88 23.16
N CYS A 42 6.32 -2.69 23.77
CA CYS A 42 7.32 -2.26 24.75
C CYS A 42 7.15 -3.00 26.08
N SER A 43 5.92 -3.29 26.52
CA SER A 43 5.65 -4.00 27.77
C SER A 43 6.15 -5.45 27.76
N ALA A 44 6.27 -6.08 26.59
CA ALA A 44 6.83 -7.42 26.45
C ALA A 44 8.37 -7.47 26.65
N GLN A 45 9.06 -6.32 26.55
CA GLN A 45 10.52 -6.20 26.72
C GLN A 45 10.94 -5.33 27.92
N SER A 46 9.98 -4.83 28.70
CA SER A 46 10.24 -3.94 29.84
C SER A 46 10.55 -4.74 31.11
N ALA A 47 11.81 -5.17 31.25
CA ALA A 47 12.42 -5.23 32.57
C ALA A 47 12.57 -3.79 33.13
N PRO A 48 12.70 -3.58 34.46
CA PRO A 48 12.64 -2.24 35.04
C PRO A 48 13.87 -1.43 34.63
N GLY A 49 13.67 -0.51 33.69
CA GLY A 49 14.71 0.32 33.10
C GLY A 49 14.17 1.06 31.87
N SER A 50 13.42 2.13 32.12
CA SER A 50 12.81 3.02 31.13
C SER A 50 13.79 3.37 29.99
N PHE A 51 13.61 2.78 28.81
CA PHE A 51 14.22 3.34 27.60
C PHE A 51 13.59 4.72 27.34
N PRO A 52 14.40 5.76 27.12
CA PRO A 52 13.84 7.09 26.87
C PRO A 52 12.97 7.04 25.63
N ALA A 53 11.75 7.58 25.71
CA ALA A 53 10.81 7.72 24.59
C ALA A 53 11.34 8.61 23.44
N THR A 54 12.57 9.12 23.57
CA THR A 54 13.20 10.03 22.62
C THR A 54 14.59 9.48 22.26
N PRO A 55 14.90 9.28 20.97
CA PRO A 55 16.20 8.80 20.53
C PRO A 55 17.30 9.78 20.97
N SER A 56 18.13 9.35 21.92
CA SER A 56 19.16 10.17 22.55
C SER A 56 20.40 10.33 21.67
N ASP A 57 20.65 9.40 20.74
CA ASP A 57 21.86 9.34 19.93
C ASP A 57 21.61 9.77 18.46
N ARG A 58 22.66 10.29 17.78
CA ARG A 58 22.58 10.70 16.38
C ARG A 58 22.22 9.54 15.45
N GLU A 59 22.72 8.33 15.73
CA GLU A 59 22.38 7.14 14.96
C GLU A 59 20.91 6.77 15.16
N SER A 60 20.43 6.87 16.40
CA SER A 60 19.03 6.59 16.72
C SER A 60 18.03 7.52 16.00
N LYS A 61 18.35 8.82 15.91
CA LYS A 61 17.55 9.77 15.13
C LYS A 61 17.53 9.46 13.62
N ARG A 62 18.64 8.94 13.07
CA ARG A 62 18.72 8.55 11.65
C ARG A 62 17.87 7.33 11.36
N MET A 63 17.92 6.32 12.23
CA MET A 63 17.10 5.11 12.10
C MET A 63 15.61 5.42 12.25
N GLU A 64 15.22 6.31 13.18
CA GLU A 64 13.83 6.74 13.31
C GLU A 64 13.33 7.45 12.03
N GLN A 65 14.16 8.32 11.43
CA GLN A 65 13.84 8.96 10.15
C GLN A 65 13.73 7.95 9.00
N ALA A 66 14.65 6.99 8.92
CA ALA A 66 14.62 5.94 7.90
C ALA A 66 13.34 5.10 8.00
N ALA A 67 12.92 4.77 9.22
CA ALA A 67 11.67 4.08 9.45
C ALA A 67 10.43 4.94 9.13
N LYS A 68 10.37 6.21 9.52
CA LYS A 68 9.26 7.10 9.11
C LYS A 68 9.14 7.17 7.59
N LYS A 69 10.27 7.20 6.88
CA LYS A 69 10.32 7.15 5.42
C LYS A 69 9.82 5.80 4.88
N GLY A 70 10.29 4.68 5.44
CA GLY A 70 9.87 3.33 5.09
C GLY A 70 8.35 3.16 5.21
N PHE A 71 7.78 3.53 6.36
CA PHE A 71 6.33 3.51 6.57
C PHE A 71 5.57 4.36 5.54
N SER A 72 6.04 5.58 5.25
CA SER A 72 5.39 6.47 4.27
C SER A 72 5.40 5.87 2.87
N SER A 73 6.52 5.27 2.46
CA SER A 73 6.65 4.60 1.17
C SER A 73 5.75 3.37 1.08
N CYS A 74 5.67 2.55 2.13
CA CYS A 74 4.80 1.37 2.16
C CYS A 74 3.31 1.76 2.15
N SER A 75 2.93 2.79 2.91
CA SER A 75 1.57 3.35 2.87
C SER A 75 1.17 3.79 1.47
N MET A 76 2.10 4.41 0.75
CA MET A 76 1.88 4.78 -0.64
C MET A 76 1.75 3.56 -1.55
N ALA A 77 2.57 2.53 -1.36
CA ALA A 77 2.42 1.27 -2.10
C ALA A 77 1.02 0.69 -1.91
N PHE A 78 0.48 0.65 -0.68
CA PHE A 78 -0.89 0.21 -0.42
C PHE A 78 -1.95 1.03 -1.16
N LYS A 79 -1.82 2.37 -1.16
CA LYS A 79 -2.76 3.25 -1.89
C LYS A 79 -2.70 3.00 -3.39
N SER A 80 -1.50 2.77 -3.93
CA SER A 80 -1.30 2.42 -5.35
C SER A 80 -1.93 1.07 -5.68
N VAL A 81 -1.67 0.04 -4.87
CA VAL A 81 -2.27 -1.29 -5.06
C VAL A 81 -3.79 -1.22 -5.01
N ASN A 82 -4.36 -0.51 -4.03
CA ASN A 82 -5.81 -0.36 -3.94
C ASN A 82 -6.40 0.22 -5.25
N ALA A 83 -5.77 1.25 -5.81
CA ALA A 83 -6.18 1.80 -7.10
C ALA A 83 -6.03 0.79 -8.25
N THR A 84 -4.92 0.04 -8.28
CA THR A 84 -4.70 -1.04 -9.26
C THR A 84 -5.78 -2.11 -9.17
N CYS A 85 -6.17 -2.55 -7.97
CA CYS A 85 -7.24 -3.53 -7.78
C CYS A 85 -8.60 -3.00 -8.23
N VAL A 86 -8.92 -1.74 -7.94
CA VAL A 86 -10.16 -1.09 -8.41
C VAL A 86 -10.19 -1.02 -9.94
N LEU A 87 -9.09 -0.61 -10.57
CA LEU A 87 -8.97 -0.58 -12.03
C LEU A 87 -9.05 -1.97 -12.64
N GLY A 88 -8.39 -2.97 -12.06
CA GLY A 88 -8.45 -4.35 -12.52
C GLY A 88 -9.88 -4.91 -12.49
N ARG A 89 -10.65 -4.63 -11.43
CA ARG A 89 -12.07 -4.97 -11.35
C ARG A 89 -12.91 -4.26 -12.41
N TYR A 90 -12.64 -2.97 -12.64
CA TYR A 90 -13.34 -2.20 -13.66
C TYR A 90 -13.05 -2.75 -15.07
N VAL A 91 -11.80 -3.08 -15.38
CA VAL A 91 -11.40 -3.73 -16.64
C VAL A 91 -12.14 -5.06 -16.80
N HIS A 92 -12.24 -5.88 -15.75
CA HIS A 92 -12.99 -7.12 -15.82
C HIS A 92 -14.47 -6.90 -16.18
N ALA A 93 -15.14 -5.94 -15.54
CA ALA A 93 -16.54 -5.60 -15.85
C ALA A 93 -16.69 -5.06 -17.29
N LEU A 94 -15.70 -4.31 -17.78
CA LEU A 94 -15.67 -3.84 -19.16
C LEU A 94 -15.53 -5.00 -20.15
N MET A 95 -14.76 -6.04 -19.81
CA MET A 95 -14.63 -7.25 -20.64
C MET A 95 -15.94 -8.02 -20.71
N ASP A 96 -16.69 -8.14 -19.62
CA ASP A 96 -18.02 -8.77 -19.63
C ASP A 96 -18.96 -8.03 -20.58
N THR A 97 -18.89 -6.70 -20.59
CA THR A 97 -19.65 -5.84 -21.52
C THR A 97 -19.17 -6.01 -22.95
N ALA A 98 -17.86 -6.11 -23.19
CA ALA A 98 -17.28 -6.31 -24.51
C ALA A 98 -17.66 -7.67 -25.11
N ARG A 99 -17.69 -8.73 -24.31
CA ARG A 99 -18.17 -10.06 -24.74
C ARG A 99 -19.61 -10.04 -25.23
N ALA A 100 -20.47 -9.23 -24.60
CA ALA A 100 -21.86 -9.08 -25.05
C ALA A 100 -21.99 -8.44 -26.45
N VAL A 101 -20.94 -7.78 -26.95
CA VAL A 101 -20.91 -7.17 -28.29
C VAL A 101 -20.38 -8.14 -29.35
N VAL A 102 -19.64 -9.19 -28.97
CA VAL A 102 -19.01 -10.14 -29.90
C VAL A 102 -19.99 -10.74 -30.92
N PRO A 103 -21.20 -11.18 -30.55
CA PRO A 103 -22.15 -11.75 -31.52
C PRO A 103 -22.61 -10.75 -32.60
N ARG A 104 -22.36 -9.45 -32.42
CA ARG A 104 -22.72 -8.38 -33.37
C ARG A 104 -21.60 -8.08 -34.36
N LEU A 105 -20.41 -8.65 -34.17
CA LEU A 105 -19.28 -8.47 -35.07
C LEU A 105 -19.43 -9.34 -36.33
N PRO A 106 -18.77 -9.00 -37.44
CA PRO A 106 -18.64 -9.87 -38.59
C PRO A 106 -18.07 -11.26 -38.20
N PRO A 107 -18.59 -12.38 -38.74
CA PRO A 107 -18.21 -13.72 -38.31
C PRO A 107 -16.70 -14.02 -38.43
N ASP A 108 -16.05 -13.42 -39.42
CA ASP A 108 -14.62 -13.57 -39.73
C ASP A 108 -13.68 -12.98 -38.66
N VAL A 109 -14.19 -12.10 -37.78
CA VAL A 109 -13.40 -11.46 -36.72
C VAL A 109 -13.84 -11.84 -35.30
N GLN A 110 -14.94 -12.59 -35.16
CA GLN A 110 -15.48 -12.95 -33.83
C GLN A 110 -14.49 -13.77 -33.00
N GLU A 111 -13.89 -14.81 -33.60
CA GLU A 111 -12.93 -15.69 -32.92
C GLU A 111 -11.68 -14.92 -32.45
N GLN A 112 -11.13 -14.07 -33.31
CA GLN A 112 -9.98 -13.23 -32.97
C GLN A 112 -10.28 -12.26 -31.83
N PHE A 113 -11.50 -11.70 -31.81
CA PHE A 113 -11.91 -10.80 -30.75
C PHE A 113 -12.14 -11.53 -29.42
N ASP A 114 -12.72 -12.73 -29.45
CA ASP A 114 -12.90 -13.56 -28.25
C ASP A 114 -11.55 -13.99 -27.65
N GLU A 115 -10.58 -14.37 -28.48
CA GLU A 115 -9.22 -14.68 -28.05
C GLU A 115 -8.55 -13.47 -27.39
N LEU A 116 -8.65 -12.29 -28.01
CA LEU A 116 -8.16 -11.04 -27.43
C LEU A 116 -8.80 -10.73 -26.07
N LEU A 117 -10.11 -10.92 -25.92
CA LEU A 117 -10.80 -10.71 -24.64
C LEU A 117 -10.35 -11.71 -23.57
N LEU A 118 -9.97 -12.93 -23.96
CA LEU A 118 -9.42 -13.94 -23.06
C LEU A 118 -8.02 -13.55 -22.58
N ASP A 119 -7.16 -13.08 -23.47
CA ASP A 119 -5.81 -12.58 -23.14
C ASP A 119 -5.87 -11.39 -22.19
N ILE A 120 -6.75 -10.42 -22.46
CA ILE A 120 -6.95 -9.26 -21.57
C ILE A 120 -7.45 -9.72 -20.20
N GLN A 121 -8.31 -10.72 -20.13
CA GLN A 121 -8.80 -11.27 -18.86
C GLN A 121 -7.65 -11.93 -18.06
N VAL A 122 -6.78 -12.69 -18.73
CA VAL A 122 -5.60 -13.31 -18.10
C VAL A 122 -4.66 -12.24 -17.56
N ALA A 123 -4.32 -11.24 -18.37
CA ALA A 123 -3.48 -10.11 -17.97
C ALA A 123 -4.09 -9.34 -16.78
N GLY A 124 -5.40 -9.10 -16.80
CA GLY A 124 -6.11 -8.45 -15.70
C GLY A 124 -6.01 -9.22 -14.37
N LYS A 125 -6.16 -10.55 -14.40
CA LYS A 125 -5.97 -11.41 -13.22
C LYS A 125 -4.53 -11.34 -12.69
N GLN A 126 -3.53 -11.37 -13.58
CA GLN A 126 -2.13 -11.24 -13.20
C GLN A 126 -1.81 -9.89 -12.56
N ILE A 127 -2.37 -8.79 -13.07
CA ILE A 127 -2.23 -7.45 -12.47
C ILE A 127 -2.81 -7.41 -11.06
N ILE A 128 -3.97 -8.03 -10.83
CA ILE A 128 -4.59 -8.11 -9.50
C ILE A 128 -3.70 -8.93 -8.56
N GLN A 129 -3.17 -10.08 -9.01
CA GLN A 129 -2.28 -10.92 -8.21
C GLN A 129 -0.99 -10.18 -7.86
N LEU A 130 -0.35 -9.53 -8.83
CA LEU A 130 0.81 -8.67 -8.61
C LEU A 130 0.51 -7.55 -7.60
N GLY A 131 -0.72 -7.01 -7.63
CA GLY A 131 -1.22 -6.09 -6.63
C GLY A 131 -1.17 -6.69 -5.22
N PHE A 132 -1.72 -7.90 -5.03
CA PHE A 132 -1.68 -8.59 -3.74
C PHE A 132 -0.25 -8.87 -3.26
N ASP A 133 0.63 -9.37 -4.14
CA ASP A 133 2.02 -9.66 -3.80
C ASP A 133 2.78 -8.37 -3.41
N THR A 134 2.47 -7.26 -4.09
CA THR A 134 3.01 -5.93 -3.76
C THR A 134 2.47 -5.44 -2.41
N ALA A 135 1.19 -5.68 -2.12
CA ALA A 135 0.59 -5.31 -0.84
C ALA A 135 1.24 -6.08 0.32
N ASP A 136 1.44 -7.38 0.16
CA ASP A 136 2.06 -8.24 1.17
C ASP A 136 3.52 -7.85 1.42
N SER A 137 4.27 -7.59 0.34
CA SER A 137 5.63 -7.06 0.42
C SER A 137 5.67 -5.70 1.13
N ALA A 138 4.74 -4.80 0.82
CA ALA A 138 4.62 -3.51 1.48
C ALA A 138 4.20 -3.65 2.96
N ALA A 139 3.35 -4.62 3.30
CA ALA A 139 2.96 -4.94 4.67
C ALA A 139 4.17 -5.38 5.48
N SER A 140 4.94 -6.33 4.95
CA SER A 140 6.15 -6.86 5.57
C SER A 140 7.20 -5.77 5.76
N ALA A 141 7.44 -4.94 4.74
CA ALA A 141 8.36 -3.81 4.85
C ALA A 141 7.88 -2.75 5.86
N MET A 142 6.57 -2.49 5.94
CA MET A 142 5.98 -1.60 6.94
C MET A 142 6.15 -2.15 8.35
N ALA A 143 5.96 -3.45 8.55
CA ALA A 143 6.17 -4.13 9.83
C ALA A 143 7.63 -4.03 10.28
N THR A 144 8.59 -4.34 9.40
CA THR A 144 10.02 -4.15 9.66
C THR A 144 10.32 -2.71 10.04
N SER A 145 9.78 -1.75 9.30
CA SER A 145 9.94 -0.33 9.59
C SER A 145 9.39 0.06 10.97
N VAL A 146 8.29 -0.53 11.43
CA VAL A 146 7.76 -0.30 12.79
C VAL A 146 8.68 -0.92 13.82
N VAL A 147 9.18 -2.14 13.59
CA VAL A 147 10.11 -2.84 14.49
C VAL A 147 11.44 -2.10 14.61
N THR A 148 11.99 -1.56 13.53
CA THR A 148 13.22 -0.76 13.58
C THR A 148 13.06 0.48 14.45
N ARG A 149 11.86 1.07 14.57
CA ARG A 149 11.60 2.17 15.53
C ARG A 149 11.55 1.70 16.99
N ARG A 150 11.44 0.40 17.25
CA ARG A 150 11.37 -0.18 18.60
C ARG A 150 12.75 -0.47 19.19
N HIS A 151 13.76 -0.68 18.34
CA HIS A 151 15.13 -1.04 18.76
C HIS A 151 16.09 0.16 18.84
N VAL A 152 15.54 1.38 18.76
CA VAL A 152 16.25 2.64 18.56
C VAL A 152 15.75 3.67 19.55
#